data_AF-A0A848YUY4-F1
#
_entry.id   AF-A0A848YUY4-F1
#
_cell.length_a   1.000
_cell.length_b   1.000
_cell.length_c   1.000
_cell.angle_alpha   90.00
_cell.angle_beta   90.00
_cell.angle_gamma   90.00
#
_symmetry.space_group_name_H-M   'P 1'
#
loop_
_entity.id
_entity.type
_entity.pdbx_description
1 polymer ?
#
loop_
_entity_poly.entity_id
_entity_poly.type
_entity_poly.pdbx_seq_one_letter_code
_entity_poly.pdbx_strand_id
1 'polypeptide(L)'
;MMRIGLGQAEVIDTKRVTDQVLSVCQSQMKGLSAQAGIVFSSINYDHQLMLNHIHDAFPGMALIGCTTAGDFSSALGFSDDSINLVIIKIKKE
;
A
#
# COMPACT_ATOMS: atom_id res chain seq x y z
N MET A 1 -18.65 -10.55 1.64
CA MET A 1 -18.48 -9.07 1.61
C MET A 1 -17.00 -8.70 1.56
N MET A 2 -16.63 -7.74 0.71
CA MET A 2 -15.25 -7.28 0.52
C MET A 2 -15.02 -5.91 1.19
N ARG A 3 -13.86 -5.71 1.82
CA ARG A 3 -13.40 -4.42 2.33
C ARG A 3 -12.06 -4.08 1.70
N ILE A 4 -11.90 -2.83 1.28
CA ILE A 4 -10.68 -2.31 0.67
C ILE A 4 -10.15 -1.16 1.52
N GLY A 5 -8.83 -1.12 1.72
CA GLY A 5 -8.09 0.05 2.17
C GLY A 5 -7.20 0.54 1.04
N LEU A 6 -7.22 1.84 0.77
CA LEU A 6 -6.46 2.47 -0.32
C LEU A 6 -5.61 3.61 0.25
N GLY A 7 -4.29 3.53 0.10
CA GLY A 7 -3.36 4.57 0.53
C GLY A 7 -2.43 4.97 -0.60
N GLN A 8 -2.15 6.26 -0.71
CA GLN A 8 -1.12 6.80 -1.59
C GLN A 8 -0.40 7.94 -0.88
N ALA A 9 0.93 8.00 -1.01
CA ALA A 9 1.74 9.09 -0.47
C ALA A 9 3.01 9.30 -1.30
N GLU A 10 3.56 10.51 -1.21
CA GLU A 10 4.79 10.94 -1.87
C GLU A 10 5.71 11.62 -0.84
N VAL A 11 6.83 10.97 -0.51
CA VAL A 11 7.87 11.53 0.37
C VAL A 11 9.18 10.84 0.01
N ILE A 12 10.28 11.59 -0.12
CA ILE A 12 11.60 11.06 -0.51
C ILE A 12 12.09 9.88 0.37
N ASP A 13 11.84 9.95 1.68
CA ASP A 13 12.26 8.89 2.60
C ASP A 13 11.35 7.67 2.52
N THR A 14 11.89 6.54 2.06
CA THR A 14 11.16 5.30 1.81
C THR A 14 10.39 4.81 3.04
N LYS A 15 11.01 4.86 4.22
CA LYS A 15 10.36 4.43 5.46
C LYS A 15 9.14 5.29 5.75
N ARG A 16 9.31 6.62 5.69
CA ARG A 16 8.26 7.59 6.00
C ARG A 16 7.10 7.52 5.01
N VAL A 17 7.35 7.42 3.70
CA VAL A 17 6.26 7.27 2.71
C VAL A 17 5.50 5.97 2.93
N THR A 18 6.21 4.87 3.23
CA THR A 18 5.57 3.57 3.50
C THR A 18 4.72 3.63 4.77
N ASP A 19 5.24 4.21 5.85
CA ASP A 19 4.50 4.37 7.11
C ASP A 19 3.22 5.21 6.92
N GLN A 20 3.26 6.25 6.08
CA GLN A 20 2.09 7.06 5.75
C GLN A 20 1.03 6.27 4.98
N VAL A 21 1.45 5.56 3.93
CA VAL A 21 0.55 4.69 3.14
C VAL A 21 -0.11 3.64 4.03
N LEU A 22 0.67 2.97 4.88
CA LEU A 22 0.17 1.94 5.80
C LEU A 22 -0.83 2.50 6.81
N SER A 23 -0.54 3.66 7.41
CA SER A 23 -1.46 4.33 8.34
C SER A 23 -2.81 4.64 7.69
N VAL A 24 -2.81 5.15 6.45
CA VAL A 24 -4.03 5.42 5.70
C VAL A 24 -4.81 4.13 5.44
N CYS A 25 -4.15 3.10 4.94
CA CYS A 25 -4.76 1.79 4.70
C CYS A 25 -5.35 1.18 5.98
N GLN A 26 -4.61 1.17 7.09
CA GLN A 26 -5.05 0.60 8.36
C GLN A 26 -6.28 1.31 8.94
N SER A 27 -6.31 2.65 8.85
CA SER A 27 -7.47 3.44 9.29
C SER A 27 -8.76 3.03 8.57
N GLN A 28 -8.64 2.67 7.28
CA GLN A 28 -9.75 2.21 6.46
C GLN A 28 -10.12 0.75 6.75
N MET A 29 -9.22 -0.09 7.25
CA MET A 29 -9.52 -1.50 7.52
C MET A 29 -10.29 -1.74 8.82
N LYS A 30 -10.38 -0.77 9.73
CA LYS A 30 -11.09 -0.88 11.02
C LYS A 30 -10.70 -2.13 11.81
N GLY A 31 -9.40 -2.43 11.86
CA GLY A 31 -8.84 -3.58 12.59
C GLY A 31 -8.91 -4.92 11.86
N LEU A 32 -9.45 -4.98 10.64
CA LEU A 32 -9.45 -6.21 9.85
C LEU A 32 -8.07 -6.47 9.21
N SER A 33 -7.53 -7.67 9.40
CA SER A 33 -6.32 -8.10 8.70
C SER A 33 -6.59 -8.32 7.21
N ALA A 34 -5.79 -7.69 6.36
CA ALA A 34 -5.81 -7.88 4.90
C ALA A 34 -5.35 -9.30 4.51
N GLN A 35 -5.83 -9.77 3.36
CA GLN A 35 -5.52 -11.09 2.81
C GLN A 35 -4.80 -11.01 1.46
N ALA A 36 -5.04 -9.94 0.72
CA ALA A 36 -4.37 -9.64 -0.54
C ALA A 36 -4.07 -8.15 -0.63
N GLY A 37 -3.05 -7.79 -1.40
CA GLY A 37 -2.73 -6.41 -1.72
C GLY A 37 -2.13 -6.23 -3.12
N ILE A 38 -2.19 -5.00 -3.61
CA ILE A 38 -1.59 -4.54 -4.87
C ILE A 38 -0.77 -3.29 -4.55
N VAL A 39 0.52 -3.28 -4.89
CA VAL A 39 1.39 -2.11 -4.70
C VAL A 39 1.93 -1.61 -6.04
N PHE A 40 1.81 -0.30 -6.27
CA PHE A 40 2.56 0.43 -7.29
C PHE A 40 3.54 1.37 -6.59
N SER A 41 4.75 1.47 -7.11
CA SER A 41 5.81 2.25 -6.49
C SER A 41 6.71 2.89 -7.54
N SER A 42 7.14 4.12 -7.30
CA SER A 42 8.24 4.75 -8.04
C SER A 42 9.53 3.93 -7.95
N ILE A 43 10.38 4.02 -8.97
CA ILE A 43 11.69 3.35 -9.02
C ILE A 43 12.69 3.91 -8.00
N ASN A 44 12.42 5.08 -7.43
CA ASN A 44 13.36 5.82 -6.57
C ASN A 44 13.41 5.31 -5.12
N TYR A 45 12.47 4.47 -4.71
CA TYR A 45 12.37 3.97 -3.34
C TYR A 45 13.22 2.72 -3.08
N ASP A 46 13.59 2.48 -1.82
CA ASP A 46 14.13 1.19 -1.38
C ASP A 46 13.00 0.16 -1.31
N HIS A 47 12.79 -0.58 -2.41
CA HIS A 47 11.68 -1.53 -2.50
C HIS A 47 11.76 -2.65 -1.47
N GLN A 48 12.95 -3.05 -1.03
CA GLN A 48 13.06 -4.11 -0.03
C GLN A 48 12.61 -3.61 1.34
N LEU A 49 13.01 -2.39 1.72
CA LEU A 49 12.53 -1.75 2.95
C LEU A 49 11.01 -1.55 2.93
N MET A 50 10.47 -1.05 1.81
CA MET A 50 9.02 -0.91 1.61
C MET A 50 8.28 -2.24 1.76
N LEU A 51 8.75 -3.29 1.07
CA LEU A 51 8.11 -4.62 1.11
C LEU A 51 8.16 -5.23 2.51
N ASN A 52 9.28 -5.12 3.21
CA ASN A 52 9.41 -5.59 4.60
C ASN A 52 8.37 -4.90 5.49
N HIS A 53 8.27 -3.58 5.42
CA HIS A 53 7.28 -2.80 6.18
C HIS A 53 5.83 -3.20 5.86
N ILE A 54 5.50 -3.42 4.58
CA ILE A 54 4.15 -3.87 4.18
C ILE A 54 3.84 -5.26 4.74
N HIS A 55 4.79 -6.19 4.67
CA HIS A 55 4.61 -7.54 5.19
C HIS A 55 4.54 -7.60 6.72
N ASP A 56 5.29 -6.75 7.42
CA ASP A 56 5.21 -6.60 8.87
C ASP A 56 3.84 -6.04 9.30
N ALA A 57 3.30 -5.08 8.56
CA ALA A 57 1.99 -4.49 8.83
C ALA A 57 0.82 -5.44 8.50
N PHE A 58 0.98 -6.34 7.52
CA PHE A 58 -0.04 -7.32 7.12
C PHE A 58 0.56 -8.72 6.96
N PRO A 59 0.87 -9.42 8.07
CA PRO A 59 1.52 -10.73 8.01
C PRO A 59 0.70 -11.77 7.23
N GLY A 60 1.38 -12.48 6.32
CA GLY A 60 0.76 -13.53 5.49
C GLY A 60 -0.16 -13.03 4.37
N MET A 61 -0.25 -11.71 4.14
CA MET A 61 -0.98 -11.14 3.01
C MET A 61 -0.25 -11.46 1.69
N ALA A 62 -0.98 -12.00 0.71
CA ALA A 62 -0.46 -12.13 -0.65
C ALA A 62 -0.32 -10.74 -1.27
N LEU A 63 0.85 -10.41 -1.81
CA LEU A 63 1.12 -9.10 -2.39
C LEU A 63 1.58 -9.26 -3.83
N ILE A 64 0.94 -8.54 -4.74
CA ILE A 64 1.39 -8.36 -6.12
C ILE A 64 1.68 -6.88 -6.38
N GLY A 65 2.41 -6.57 -7.44
CA GLY A 65 2.71 -5.20 -7.75
C GLY A 65 3.77 -5.06 -8.83
N CYS A 66 4.13 -3.82 -9.11
CA CYS A 66 5.26 -3.48 -9.94
C CYS A 66 5.75 -2.06 -9.63
N THR A 67 6.93 -1.75 -10.14
CA THR A 67 7.37 -0.35 -10.23
C THR A 67 6.70 0.32 -11.42
N THR A 68 6.42 1.61 -11.31
CA THR A 68 5.87 2.43 -12.40
C THR A 68 6.36 3.87 -12.26
N ALA A 69 6.46 4.60 -13.38
CA ALA A 69 6.78 6.04 -13.41
C ALA A 69 5.50 6.90 -13.39
N GLY A 70 4.38 6.31 -12.96
CA GLY A 70 3.09 6.96 -12.95
C GLY A 70 2.04 6.02 -12.38
N ASP A 71 1.38 6.45 -11.32
CA ASP A 71 0.19 5.84 -10.78
C ASP A 71 -0.82 6.92 -10.38
N PHE A 72 -2.05 6.50 -10.08
CA PHE A 72 -3.02 7.40 -9.48
C PHE A 72 -4.00 6.65 -8.60
N SER A 73 -4.58 7.36 -7.64
CA SER A 73 -5.70 6.86 -6.86
C SER A 73 -6.61 8.01 -6.41
N SER A 74 -7.75 7.68 -5.82
CA SER A 74 -8.60 8.69 -5.17
C SER A 74 -7.99 9.28 -3.90
N ALA A 75 -6.84 8.79 -3.43
CA ALA A 75 -6.18 9.32 -2.23
C ALA A 75 -5.32 10.56 -2.53
N LEU A 76 -4.60 10.60 -3.66
CA LEU A 76 -3.67 11.70 -3.99
C LEU A 76 -3.80 12.19 -5.45
N GLY A 77 -4.50 11.46 -6.32
CA GLY A 77 -4.50 11.73 -7.75
C GLY A 77 -3.25 11.17 -8.43
N PHE A 78 -2.87 11.75 -9.56
CA PHE A 78 -1.68 11.34 -10.31
C PHE A 78 -0.38 11.68 -9.56
N SER A 79 0.56 10.74 -9.53
CA SER A 79 1.93 10.99 -9.10
C SER A 79 2.89 10.04 -9.83
N ASP A 80 4.07 10.52 -10.18
CA ASP A 80 5.18 9.74 -10.74
C ASP A 80 6.18 9.29 -9.67
N ASP A 81 6.06 9.82 -8.44
CA ASP A 81 6.96 9.57 -7.33
C ASP A 81 6.24 9.12 -6.06
N SER A 82 5.20 8.28 -6.19
CA SER A 82 4.43 7.78 -5.04
C SER A 82 4.63 6.29 -4.75
N ILE A 83 4.18 5.90 -3.56
CA ILE A 83 3.74 4.53 -3.28
C ILE A 83 2.21 4.56 -3.23
N ASN A 84 1.58 3.63 -3.93
CA ASN A 84 0.14 3.44 -3.97
C ASN A 84 -0.18 1.98 -3.61
N LEU A 85 -0.89 1.79 -2.50
CA LEU A 85 -1.18 0.48 -1.92
C LEU A 85 -2.70 0.28 -1.79
N VAL A 86 -3.16 -0.81 -2.39
CA VAL A 86 -4.49 -1.37 -2.19
C VAL A 86 -4.35 -2.60 -1.30
N ILE A 87 -5.14 -2.68 -0.23
CA ILE A 87 -5.26 -3.89 0.60
C ILE A 87 -6.71 -4.35 0.66
N ILE A 88 -6.91 -5.67 0.70
CA ILE A 88 -8.21 -6.30 0.48
C ILE A 88 -8.47 -7.35 1.56
N LYS A 89 -9.64 -7.29 2.18
CA LYS A 89 -10.21 -8.34 3.04
C LYS A 89 -11.48 -8.88 2.41
N ILE A 90 -11.55 -10.20 2.22
CA ILE A 90 -12.74 -10.89 1.75
C ILE A 90 -13.27 -11.73 2.92
N LYS A 91 -14.50 -11.43 3.38
CA LYS A 91 -15.21 -12.35 4.28
C LYS A 91 -15.68 -13.54 3.46
N LYS A 92 -15.22 -14.75 3.82
CA LYS A 92 -15.90 -15.99 3.44
C LYS A 92 -17.20 -16.07 4.25
N GLU A 93 -18.28 -16.44 3.57
CA GLU A 93 -19.61 -16.66 4.20
C GLU A 93 -19.57 -17.81 5.21
#